data_AF-A0A5B8UUC2-F1
#
_entry.id   AF-A0A5B8UUC2-F1
#
_cell.length_a   1.000
_cell.length_b   1.000
_cell.length_c   1.000
_cell.angle_alpha   90.00
_cell.angle_beta   90.00
_cell.angle_gamma   90.00
#
_symmetry.space_group_name_H-M   'P 1'
#
loop_
_entity.id
_entity.type
_entity.pdbx_description
1 polymer ?
#
loop_
_entity_poly.entity_id
_entity_poly.type
_entity_poly.pdbx_seq_one_letter_code
_entity_poly.pdbx_strand_id
1 'polypeptide(L)'
;MGALRAAGLAFRVELQQRLLNGAAGDGLRLFLRQQLRAVTELGFRMEAVVPAGVSELEGCRVLEAELGAVSDLLLDGGALDAGGELPAYPAYGRQLMGGLGAPVEDLLSLLDTGGVDAALCGCVRGYLSYMRGAGVLHRPAYRDLAYFRGLVRLLEPLGRHPAGDREGFLREELLRHNFNHLGFLLYLQARERCAVAAGEAADGVLPEAGGAVLFREGPPYDPGLPGIRELFYRWLREWRAGTVPAAAEPVAAVTKLKLDLSVAHLACLLRAMHEAGAIGMPLADLFRAVPGCFSSRRRGDISAGSFNKEFYSASQFTAARVRDLLLRMAGLISARYFPAMAAIMLTILWR
;
A
#
# COMPACT_ATOMS: atom_id res chain seq x y z
N MET A 1 -19.69 -21.80 -3.66
CA MET A 1 -18.80 -22.95 -3.36
C MET A 1 -19.01 -24.17 -4.27
N GLY A 2 -20.24 -24.51 -4.69
CA GLY A 2 -20.47 -25.66 -5.61
C GLY A 2 -19.93 -25.49 -7.05
N ALA A 3 -19.92 -24.26 -7.59
CA ALA A 3 -19.41 -23.99 -8.94
C ALA A 3 -17.86 -23.98 -9.03
N LEU A 4 -17.17 -23.58 -7.96
CA LEU A 4 -15.69 -23.65 -7.85
C LEU A 4 -15.19 -25.10 -7.67
N ARG A 5 -16.02 -25.99 -7.12
CA ARG A 5 -15.71 -27.44 -7.05
C ARG A 5 -15.92 -28.17 -8.37
N ALA A 6 -16.72 -27.64 -9.28
CA ALA A 6 -17.01 -28.26 -10.57
C ALA A 6 -15.98 -27.90 -11.66
N ALA A 7 -15.20 -26.82 -11.47
CA ALA A 7 -14.18 -26.38 -12.42
C ALA A 7 -12.80 -27.07 -12.24
N GLY A 8 -12.66 -27.96 -11.25
CA GLY A 8 -11.40 -28.65 -11.01
C GLY A 8 -11.65 -30.10 -10.67
N LEU A 9 -11.43 -31.00 -11.64
CA LEU A 9 -10.85 -32.35 -11.43
C LEU A 9 -11.05 -33.23 -12.66
N ALA A 10 -10.00 -33.37 -13.46
CA ALA A 10 -9.52 -34.68 -13.92
C ALA A 10 -8.06 -34.58 -14.37
N PHE A 11 -7.31 -35.68 -14.20
CA PHE A 11 -5.97 -36.02 -14.73
C PHE A 11 -4.75 -35.98 -13.80
N ARG A 12 -3.79 -36.90 -14.06
CA ARG A 12 -2.97 -37.68 -13.11
C ARG A 12 -1.48 -37.82 -13.57
N VAL A 13 -0.57 -37.61 -12.61
CA VAL A 13 0.78 -38.13 -12.24
C VAL A 13 1.82 -38.51 -13.31
N GLU A 14 2.43 -37.55 -14.03
CA GLU A 14 3.68 -37.84 -14.77
C GLU A 14 4.80 -36.79 -14.64
N LEU A 15 4.48 -35.52 -14.34
CA LEU A 15 5.47 -34.44 -14.26
C LEU A 15 6.30 -34.45 -12.97
N GLN A 16 5.71 -34.87 -11.85
CA GLN A 16 6.36 -34.91 -10.54
C GLN A 16 7.54 -35.89 -10.51
N GLN A 17 7.48 -36.97 -11.29
CA GLN A 17 8.59 -37.94 -11.41
C GLN A 17 9.68 -37.48 -12.39
N ARG A 18 9.35 -36.71 -13.43
CA ARG A 18 10.36 -36.22 -14.41
C ARG A 18 11.17 -35.02 -13.89
N LEU A 19 10.53 -34.06 -13.21
CA LEU A 19 11.23 -32.89 -12.63
C LEU A 19 12.10 -33.24 -11.42
N LEU A 20 11.77 -34.31 -10.69
CA LEU A 20 12.58 -34.79 -9.56
C LEU A 20 13.80 -35.63 -10.00
N ASN A 21 13.77 -36.19 -11.21
CA ASN A 21 14.83 -37.06 -11.73
C ASN A 21 15.75 -36.36 -12.76
N GLY A 22 15.36 -35.21 -13.33
CA GLY A 22 16.19 -34.40 -14.24
C GLY A 22 16.97 -33.28 -13.53
N ALA A 23 18.10 -32.84 -14.11
CA ALA A 23 19.14 -31.95 -13.56
C ALA A 23 18.73 -30.49 -13.19
N ALA A 24 17.53 -30.28 -12.66
CA ALA A 24 17.14 -29.00 -12.07
C ALA A 24 17.94 -28.73 -10.78
N GLY A 25 18.48 -27.52 -10.65
CA GLY A 25 19.16 -27.07 -9.43
C GLY A 25 18.23 -27.12 -8.20
N ASP A 26 18.77 -27.50 -7.06
CA ASP A 26 18.00 -27.79 -5.83
C ASP A 26 17.09 -26.64 -5.38
N GLY A 27 17.44 -25.38 -5.70
CA GLY A 27 16.62 -24.21 -5.42
C GLY A 27 15.29 -24.18 -6.19
N LEU A 28 15.29 -24.56 -7.47
CA LEU A 28 14.07 -24.62 -8.29
C LEU A 28 13.15 -25.75 -7.84
N ARG A 29 13.74 -26.90 -7.45
CA ARG A 29 12.99 -28.04 -6.91
C ARG A 29 12.35 -27.73 -5.56
N LEU A 30 13.07 -27.05 -4.66
CA LEU A 30 12.53 -26.63 -3.37
C LEU A 30 11.42 -25.60 -3.54
N PHE A 31 11.61 -24.65 -4.46
CA PHE A 31 10.63 -23.63 -4.79
C PHE A 31 9.35 -24.22 -5.39
N LEU A 32 9.46 -25.10 -6.40
CA LEU A 32 8.31 -25.78 -7.00
C LEU A 32 7.58 -26.65 -5.98
N ARG A 33 8.30 -27.33 -5.08
CA ARG A 33 7.69 -28.08 -3.97
C ARG A 33 6.94 -27.17 -3.00
N GLN A 34 7.45 -25.99 -2.68
CA GLN A 34 6.75 -25.03 -1.79
C GLN A 34 5.49 -24.46 -2.45
N GLN A 35 5.56 -24.11 -3.74
CA GLN A 35 4.42 -23.60 -4.50
C GLN A 35 3.35 -24.68 -4.71
N LEU A 36 3.75 -25.88 -5.16
CA LEU A 36 2.83 -27.02 -5.24
C LEU A 36 2.22 -27.32 -3.89
N ARG A 37 3.00 -27.29 -2.80
CA ARG A 37 2.49 -27.50 -1.45
C ARG A 37 1.46 -26.44 -1.05
N ALA A 38 1.71 -25.16 -1.30
CA ALA A 38 0.74 -24.09 -1.01
C ALA A 38 -0.55 -24.25 -1.84
N VAL A 39 -0.44 -24.60 -3.12
CA VAL A 39 -1.59 -24.88 -4.00
C VAL A 39 -2.35 -26.15 -3.56
N THR A 40 -1.63 -27.18 -3.11
CA THR A 40 -2.21 -28.45 -2.62
C THR A 40 -2.86 -28.28 -1.24
N GLU A 41 -2.30 -27.44 -0.36
CA GLU A 41 -2.86 -27.08 0.94
C GLU A 41 -4.15 -26.26 0.80
N LEU A 42 -4.30 -25.51 -0.31
CA LEU A 42 -5.55 -24.85 -0.72
C LEU A 42 -6.55 -25.80 -1.42
N GLY A 43 -6.22 -27.09 -1.56
CA GLY A 43 -7.09 -28.12 -2.15
C GLY A 43 -7.05 -28.20 -3.68
N PHE A 44 -6.16 -27.46 -4.34
CA PHE A 44 -6.00 -27.48 -5.80
C PHE A 44 -4.90 -28.49 -6.19
N ARG A 45 -5.15 -29.31 -7.22
CA ARG A 45 -4.13 -30.17 -7.84
C ARG A 45 -3.68 -29.54 -9.15
N MET A 46 -2.44 -29.04 -9.20
CA MET A 46 -1.80 -28.58 -10.43
C MET A 46 -0.81 -29.64 -10.94
N GLU A 47 -0.97 -30.07 -12.18
CA GLU A 47 0.04 -30.85 -12.90
C GLU A 47 0.31 -30.15 -14.24
N ALA A 48 1.51 -29.62 -14.43
CA ALA A 48 1.92 -29.16 -15.75
C ALA A 48 2.31 -30.37 -16.62
N VAL A 49 2.11 -30.29 -17.93
CA VAL A 49 2.61 -31.30 -18.89
C VAL A 49 3.52 -30.55 -19.84
N VAL A 50 4.83 -30.77 -19.73
CA VAL A 50 5.79 -30.28 -20.74
C VAL A 50 5.82 -31.32 -21.86
N PRO A 51 5.38 -30.98 -23.09
CA PRO A 51 5.40 -31.92 -24.20
C PRO A 51 6.82 -32.49 -24.42
N ALA A 52 6.91 -33.77 -24.77
CA ALA A 52 8.20 -34.39 -25.06
C ALA A 52 8.88 -33.65 -26.22
N GLY A 53 10.12 -33.17 -26.00
CA GLY A 53 10.89 -32.41 -26.98
C GLY A 53 10.89 -30.89 -26.77
N VAL A 54 10.16 -30.37 -25.79
CA VAL A 54 10.21 -28.95 -25.43
C VAL A 54 11.45 -28.66 -24.60
N SER A 55 12.17 -27.60 -24.95
CA SER A 55 13.37 -27.19 -24.22
C SER A 55 13.03 -26.83 -22.76
N GLU A 56 13.96 -27.04 -21.84
CA GLU A 56 13.75 -26.74 -20.41
C GLU A 56 13.30 -25.30 -20.16
N LEU A 57 13.84 -24.35 -20.94
CA LEU A 57 13.46 -22.94 -20.90
C LEU A 57 11.99 -22.71 -21.29
N GLU A 58 11.53 -23.44 -22.30
CA GLU A 58 10.17 -23.34 -22.82
C GLU A 58 9.16 -24.05 -21.89
N GLY A 59 9.57 -25.16 -21.26
CA GLY A 59 8.82 -25.77 -20.16
C GLY A 59 8.63 -24.83 -18.97
N CYS A 60 9.67 -24.07 -18.58
CA CYS A 60 9.56 -23.05 -17.53
C CYS A 60 8.56 -21.94 -17.92
N ARG A 61 8.57 -21.46 -19.16
CA ARG A 61 7.62 -20.44 -19.64
C ARG A 61 6.17 -20.92 -19.61
N VAL A 62 5.92 -22.16 -20.01
CA VAL A 62 4.58 -22.77 -19.93
C VAL A 62 4.12 -22.85 -18.47
N LEU A 63 4.99 -23.28 -17.56
CA LEU A 63 4.67 -23.36 -16.14
C LEU A 63 4.40 -21.99 -15.50
N GLU A 64 5.16 -20.95 -15.88
CA GLU A 64 4.92 -19.57 -15.48
C GLU A 64 3.56 -19.06 -15.97
N ALA A 65 3.18 -19.36 -17.22
CA ALA A 65 1.90 -18.98 -17.79
C ALA A 65 0.72 -19.68 -17.08
N GLU A 66 0.84 -20.98 -16.80
CA GLU A 66 -0.16 -21.76 -16.05
C GLU A 66 -0.31 -21.27 -14.61
N LEU A 67 0.80 -20.99 -13.91
CA LEU A 67 0.77 -20.39 -12.58
C LEU A 67 0.15 -18.98 -12.59
N GLY A 68 0.39 -18.21 -13.65
CA GLY A 68 -0.25 -16.91 -13.87
C GLY A 68 -1.76 -17.05 -14.05
N ALA A 69 -2.21 -18.00 -14.87
CA ALA A 69 -3.63 -18.29 -15.09
C ALA A 69 -4.34 -18.78 -13.81
N VAL A 70 -3.69 -19.65 -13.03
CA VAL A 70 -4.20 -20.10 -11.73
C VAL A 70 -4.25 -18.95 -10.74
N SER A 71 -3.21 -18.10 -10.70
CA SER A 71 -3.22 -16.89 -9.86
C SER A 71 -4.38 -15.98 -10.22
N ASP A 72 -4.59 -15.70 -11.51
CA ASP A 72 -5.71 -14.90 -12.00
C ASP A 72 -7.06 -15.51 -11.63
N LEU A 73 -7.22 -16.83 -11.78
CA LEU A 73 -8.46 -17.53 -11.43
C LEU A 73 -8.73 -17.53 -9.92
N LEU A 74 -7.67 -17.62 -9.10
CA LEU A 74 -7.75 -17.52 -7.65
C LEU A 74 -8.06 -16.09 -7.17
N LEU A 75 -7.56 -15.07 -7.86
CA LEU A 75 -7.83 -13.66 -7.59
C LEU A 75 -9.25 -13.28 -8.02
N ASP A 76 -9.66 -13.62 -9.24
CA ASP A 76 -11.00 -13.33 -9.76
C ASP A 76 -12.08 -14.14 -9.02
N GLY A 77 -11.72 -15.30 -8.44
CA GLY A 77 -12.61 -16.13 -7.62
C GLY A 77 -12.71 -15.76 -6.13
N GLY A 78 -11.97 -14.74 -5.66
CA GLY A 78 -11.96 -14.32 -4.24
C GLY A 78 -11.37 -15.35 -3.27
N ALA A 79 -10.69 -16.39 -3.76
CA ALA A 79 -10.17 -17.48 -2.94
C ALA A 79 -8.91 -17.05 -2.14
N LEU A 80 -8.20 -16.02 -2.61
CA LEU A 80 -7.01 -15.48 -1.96
C LEU A 80 -7.30 -14.39 -0.91
N ASP A 81 -8.57 -13.99 -0.74
CA ASP A 81 -8.97 -12.95 0.22
C ASP A 81 -8.89 -13.39 1.69
N ALA A 82 -8.78 -14.70 1.97
CA ALA A 82 -8.88 -15.24 3.33
C ALA A 82 -7.64 -15.04 4.25
N GLY A 83 -6.68 -14.17 3.87
CA GLY A 83 -5.53 -13.81 4.73
C GLY A 83 -4.19 -13.71 4.01
N GLY A 84 -4.17 -13.46 2.70
CA GLY A 84 -2.97 -13.51 1.86
C GLY A 84 -1.93 -12.41 2.14
N GLU A 85 -1.08 -12.61 3.16
CA GLU A 85 0.24 -11.95 3.27
C GLU A 85 1.30 -12.61 2.38
N LEU A 86 0.91 -13.61 1.58
CA LEU A 86 1.83 -14.33 0.71
C LEU A 86 2.40 -13.38 -0.34
N PRO A 87 3.74 -13.20 -0.40
CA PRO A 87 4.36 -12.36 -1.41
C PRO A 87 4.05 -12.91 -2.80
N ALA A 88 3.67 -12.04 -3.72
CA ALA A 88 3.36 -12.44 -5.08
C ALA A 88 4.62 -12.98 -5.79
N TYR A 89 4.41 -13.94 -6.68
CA TYR A 89 5.48 -14.42 -7.54
C TYR A 89 6.02 -13.26 -8.41
N PRO A 90 7.35 -13.00 -8.44
CA PRO A 90 7.88 -11.84 -9.16
C PRO A 90 7.53 -11.80 -10.65
N ALA A 91 7.46 -12.94 -11.34
CA ALA A 91 7.09 -12.94 -12.76
C ALA A 91 5.62 -12.60 -12.95
N TYR A 92 4.73 -13.10 -12.07
CA TYR A 92 3.32 -12.72 -12.07
C TYR A 92 3.15 -11.22 -11.83
N GLY A 93 3.83 -10.67 -10.81
CA GLY A 93 3.84 -9.24 -10.56
C GLY A 93 4.30 -8.43 -11.77
N ARG A 94 5.41 -8.83 -12.42
CA ARG A 94 5.88 -8.17 -13.65
C ARG A 94 4.88 -8.25 -14.81
N GLN A 95 4.29 -9.43 -15.03
CA GLN A 95 3.32 -9.64 -16.09
C GLN A 95 2.07 -8.78 -15.88
N LEU A 96 1.52 -8.80 -14.66
CA LEU A 96 0.35 -8.00 -14.30
C LEU A 96 0.64 -6.51 -14.44
N MET A 97 1.76 -6.03 -13.87
CA MET A 97 2.15 -4.62 -13.96
C MET A 97 2.44 -4.20 -15.40
N GLY A 98 3.00 -5.07 -16.23
CA GLY A 98 3.18 -4.83 -17.66
C GLY A 98 1.85 -4.68 -18.40
N GLY A 99 0.85 -5.51 -18.07
CA GLY A 99 -0.50 -5.43 -18.64
C GLY A 99 -1.29 -4.22 -18.15
N LEU A 100 -1.05 -3.75 -16.93
CA LEU A 100 -1.71 -2.57 -16.35
C LEU A 100 -0.99 -1.26 -16.65
N GLY A 101 0.21 -1.29 -17.25
CA GLY A 101 1.04 -0.10 -17.47
C GLY A 101 0.31 1.00 -18.26
N ALA A 102 -0.18 0.69 -19.46
CA ALA A 102 -0.90 1.68 -20.28
C ALA A 102 -2.19 2.20 -19.62
N PRO A 103 -3.09 1.35 -19.09
CA PRO A 103 -4.26 1.82 -18.33
C PRO A 103 -3.90 2.76 -17.16
N VAL A 104 -2.80 2.48 -16.46
CA VAL A 104 -2.36 3.32 -15.34
C VAL A 104 -1.86 4.68 -15.83
N GLU A 105 -1.07 4.74 -16.92
CA GLU A 105 -0.63 6.02 -17.51
C GLU A 105 -1.81 6.86 -18.01
N ASP A 106 -2.80 6.22 -18.63
CA ASP A 106 -4.01 6.89 -19.10
C ASP A 106 -4.80 7.48 -17.93
N LEU A 107 -4.95 6.73 -16.84
CA LEU A 107 -5.60 7.21 -15.61
C LEU A 107 -4.81 8.35 -14.96
N LEU A 108 -3.49 8.24 -14.86
CA LEU A 108 -2.65 9.31 -14.31
C LEU A 108 -2.79 10.61 -15.12
N SER A 109 -2.74 10.50 -16.45
CA SER A 109 -2.93 11.63 -17.36
C SER A 109 -4.31 12.24 -17.21
N LEU A 110 -5.35 11.40 -17.09
CA LEU A 110 -6.72 11.84 -16.91
C LEU A 110 -6.93 12.62 -15.61
N LEU A 111 -6.34 12.15 -14.50
CA LEU A 111 -6.37 12.83 -13.20
C LEU A 111 -5.69 14.21 -13.23
N ASP A 112 -4.81 14.46 -14.20
CA ASP A 112 -4.14 15.75 -14.39
C ASP A 112 -4.95 16.72 -15.28
N THR A 113 -5.89 16.23 -16.10
CA THR A 113 -6.68 17.08 -17.03
C THR A 113 -7.81 17.89 -16.38
N GLY A 114 -7.97 17.84 -15.05
CA GLY A 114 -8.91 18.68 -14.29
C GLY A 114 -10.35 18.14 -14.20
N GLY A 115 -11.14 18.75 -13.32
CA GLY A 115 -12.52 18.35 -12.99
C GLY A 115 -12.66 17.46 -11.74
N VAL A 116 -11.58 17.29 -10.99
CA VAL A 116 -11.57 16.53 -9.73
C VAL A 116 -10.78 17.31 -8.69
N ASP A 117 -11.28 17.35 -7.46
CA ASP A 117 -10.57 17.92 -6.31
C ASP A 117 -9.10 17.44 -6.21
N ALA A 118 -8.19 18.37 -5.90
CA ALA A 118 -6.76 18.12 -5.89
C ALA A 118 -6.34 17.12 -4.80
N ALA A 119 -7.02 17.08 -3.64
CA ALA A 119 -6.73 16.12 -2.59
C ALA A 119 -7.17 14.72 -2.98
N LEU A 120 -8.34 14.59 -3.62
CA LEU A 120 -8.83 13.33 -4.17
C LEU A 120 -7.91 12.78 -5.28
N CYS A 121 -7.52 13.63 -6.24
CA CYS A 121 -6.54 13.26 -7.26
C CYS A 121 -5.22 12.85 -6.61
N GLY A 122 -4.76 13.61 -5.62
CA GLY A 122 -3.50 13.36 -4.91
C GLY A 122 -3.43 11.97 -4.29
N CYS A 123 -4.49 11.51 -3.61
CA CYS A 123 -4.48 10.19 -2.98
C CYS A 123 -4.53 9.04 -3.99
N VAL A 124 -5.31 9.17 -5.07
CA VAL A 124 -5.38 8.12 -6.11
C VAL A 124 -4.07 8.07 -6.88
N ARG A 125 -3.53 9.22 -7.31
CA ARG A 125 -2.24 9.34 -8.00
C ARG A 125 -1.11 8.76 -7.17
N GLY A 126 -1.08 9.09 -5.88
CA GLY A 126 -0.09 8.57 -4.93
C GLY A 126 -0.10 7.05 -4.89
N TYR A 127 -1.28 6.43 -4.80
CA TYR A 127 -1.42 4.97 -4.80
C TYR A 127 -1.01 4.33 -6.14
N LEU A 128 -1.51 4.86 -7.26
CA LEU A 128 -1.16 4.35 -8.59
C LEU A 128 0.36 4.42 -8.84
N SER A 129 0.98 5.55 -8.47
CA SER A 129 2.41 5.77 -8.62
C SER A 129 3.23 4.87 -7.70
N TYR A 130 2.76 4.68 -6.46
CA TYR A 130 3.35 3.74 -5.51
C TYR A 130 3.33 2.33 -6.08
N MET A 131 2.19 1.82 -6.54
CA MET A 131 2.13 0.46 -7.09
C MET A 131 2.97 0.30 -8.36
N ARG A 132 3.03 1.33 -9.22
CA ARG A 132 3.91 1.36 -10.40
C ARG A 132 5.39 1.28 -10.01
N GLY A 133 5.82 1.99 -8.97
CA GLY A 133 7.20 2.02 -8.50
C GLY A 133 7.59 0.88 -7.56
N ALA A 134 6.64 0.34 -6.79
CA ALA A 134 6.85 -0.65 -5.74
C ALA A 134 7.46 -1.93 -6.28
N GLY A 135 7.14 -2.31 -7.53
CA GLY A 135 7.73 -3.48 -8.19
C GLY A 135 9.27 -3.51 -8.25
N VAL A 136 9.94 -2.37 -7.99
CA VAL A 136 11.41 -2.27 -7.95
C VAL A 136 11.98 -2.53 -6.55
N LEU A 137 11.28 -2.16 -5.47
CA LEU A 137 11.83 -2.17 -4.11
C LEU A 137 11.07 -3.08 -3.12
N HIS A 138 9.78 -3.33 -3.37
CA HIS A 138 8.90 -4.11 -2.51
C HIS A 138 8.24 -5.22 -3.33
N ARG A 139 8.17 -6.44 -2.76
CA ARG A 139 7.44 -7.54 -3.39
C ARG A 139 5.99 -7.45 -2.92
N PRO A 140 5.05 -6.90 -3.72
CA PRO A 140 3.66 -6.80 -3.31
C PRO A 140 3.09 -8.18 -3.02
N ALA A 141 2.17 -8.29 -2.07
CA ALA A 141 1.44 -9.54 -1.85
C ALA A 141 0.44 -9.76 -2.99
N TYR A 142 -0.03 -11.00 -3.16
CA TYR A 142 -1.06 -11.32 -4.16
C TYR A 142 -2.33 -10.46 -3.96
N ARG A 143 -2.72 -10.23 -2.70
CA ARG A 143 -3.85 -9.36 -2.36
C ARG A 143 -3.66 -7.94 -2.88
N ASP A 144 -2.48 -7.35 -2.68
CA ASP A 144 -2.20 -5.98 -3.10
C ASP A 144 -2.29 -5.84 -4.62
N LEU A 145 -1.79 -6.85 -5.35
CA LEU A 145 -1.92 -6.93 -6.81
C LEU A 145 -3.38 -7.11 -7.27
N ALA A 146 -4.16 -7.95 -6.60
CA ALA A 146 -5.59 -8.11 -6.86
C ALA A 146 -6.33 -6.78 -6.66
N TYR A 147 -6.08 -6.13 -5.53
CA TYR A 147 -6.71 -4.88 -5.17
C TYR A 147 -6.36 -3.78 -6.18
N PHE A 148 -5.10 -3.69 -6.58
CA PHE A 148 -4.63 -2.76 -7.61
C PHE A 148 -5.28 -3.02 -8.98
N ARG A 149 -5.27 -4.27 -9.47
CA ARG A 149 -5.96 -4.66 -10.72
C ARG A 149 -7.44 -4.30 -10.67
N GLY A 150 -8.10 -4.60 -9.56
CA GLY A 150 -9.50 -4.27 -9.32
C GLY A 150 -9.76 -2.77 -9.40
N LEU A 151 -8.94 -1.97 -8.71
CA LEU A 151 -9.07 -0.52 -8.72
C LEU A 151 -8.87 0.07 -10.12
N VAL A 152 -7.82 -0.35 -10.85
CA VAL A 152 -7.54 0.15 -12.21
C VAL A 152 -8.72 -0.13 -13.15
N ARG A 153 -9.28 -1.35 -13.13
CA ARG A 153 -10.46 -1.72 -13.92
C ARG A 153 -11.70 -0.91 -13.56
N LEU A 154 -11.90 -0.69 -12.27
CA LEU A 154 -13.02 0.06 -11.73
C LEU A 154 -12.97 1.55 -12.12
N LEU A 155 -11.75 2.10 -12.26
CA LEU A 155 -11.55 3.49 -12.68
C LEU A 155 -11.44 3.68 -14.20
N GLU A 156 -11.30 2.62 -15.00
CA GLU A 156 -11.23 2.70 -16.46
C GLU A 156 -12.35 3.54 -17.11
N PRO A 157 -13.62 3.48 -16.66
CA PRO A 157 -14.69 4.30 -17.23
C PRO A 157 -14.57 5.81 -16.96
N LEU A 158 -13.69 6.26 -16.05
CA LEU A 158 -13.56 7.66 -15.64
C LEU A 158 -13.42 8.62 -16.84
N GLY A 159 -12.69 8.21 -17.88
CA GLY A 159 -12.48 9.02 -19.09
C GLY A 159 -13.75 9.28 -19.90
N ARG A 160 -14.77 8.43 -19.72
CA ARG A 160 -16.07 8.53 -20.40
C ARG A 160 -17.04 9.48 -19.68
N HIS A 161 -16.74 9.83 -18.43
CA HIS A 161 -17.56 10.77 -17.66
C HIS A 161 -17.26 12.24 -18.02
N PRO A 162 -18.30 13.10 -18.14
CA PRO A 162 -18.12 14.54 -18.28
C PRO A 162 -17.24 15.10 -17.15
N ALA A 163 -16.44 16.14 -17.44
CA ALA A 163 -15.49 16.68 -16.47
C ALA A 163 -16.13 17.10 -15.13
N GLY A 164 -17.36 17.60 -15.14
CA GLY A 164 -18.10 17.97 -13.92
C GLY A 164 -18.57 16.79 -13.07
N ASP A 165 -18.68 15.59 -13.64
CA ASP A 165 -19.20 14.39 -12.96
C ASP A 165 -18.07 13.44 -12.50
N ARG A 166 -16.84 13.67 -12.96
CA ARG A 166 -15.67 12.81 -12.67
C ARG A 166 -15.40 12.69 -11.18
N GLU A 167 -15.49 13.78 -10.43
CA GLU A 167 -15.27 13.75 -8.97
C GLU A 167 -16.31 12.87 -8.26
N GLY A 168 -17.58 13.03 -8.62
CA GLY A 168 -18.68 12.24 -8.06
C GLY A 168 -18.50 10.75 -8.33
N PHE A 169 -18.22 10.41 -9.59
CA PHE A 169 -17.92 9.03 -10.01
C PHE A 169 -16.72 8.45 -9.25
N LEU A 170 -15.58 9.16 -9.26
CA LEU A 170 -14.36 8.70 -8.61
C LEU A 170 -14.57 8.44 -7.12
N ARG A 171 -15.24 9.37 -6.42
CA ARG A 171 -15.56 9.22 -5.01
C ARG A 171 -16.44 7.99 -4.75
N GLU A 172 -17.51 7.82 -5.52
CA GLU A 172 -18.42 6.67 -5.37
C GLU A 172 -17.69 5.35 -5.58
N GLU A 173 -16.88 5.27 -6.62
CA GLU A 173 -16.12 4.09 -6.96
C GLU A 173 -15.07 3.75 -5.88
N LEU A 174 -14.37 4.74 -5.31
CA LEU A 174 -13.44 4.51 -4.19
C LEU A 174 -14.14 4.05 -2.91
N LEU A 175 -15.35 4.55 -2.63
CA LEU A 175 -16.18 4.07 -1.52
C LEU A 175 -16.63 2.63 -1.75
N ARG A 176 -17.09 2.31 -2.97
CA ARG A 176 -17.50 0.95 -3.37
C ARG A 176 -16.33 -0.03 -3.29
N HIS A 177 -15.13 0.40 -3.65
CA HIS A 177 -13.92 -0.43 -3.63
C HIS A 177 -13.22 -0.46 -2.26
N ASN A 178 -13.86 0.04 -1.20
CA ASN A 178 -13.33 0.05 0.16
C ASN A 178 -11.90 0.64 0.28
N PHE A 179 -11.65 1.76 -0.42
CA PHE A 179 -10.35 2.42 -0.47
C PHE A 179 -10.04 3.16 0.85
N ASN A 180 -9.65 2.42 1.89
CA ASN A 180 -9.36 2.93 3.24
C ASN A 180 -8.01 3.67 3.37
N HIS A 181 -7.58 4.32 2.29
CA HIS A 181 -6.39 5.16 2.27
C HIS A 181 -6.60 6.44 3.08
N LEU A 182 -5.64 6.81 3.94
CA LEU A 182 -5.75 7.97 4.83
C LEU A 182 -6.04 9.29 4.09
N GLY A 183 -5.38 9.52 2.95
CA GLY A 183 -5.62 10.72 2.13
C GLY A 183 -7.07 10.82 1.63
N PHE A 184 -7.70 9.68 1.32
CA PHE A 184 -9.09 9.65 0.89
C PHE A 184 -10.05 9.92 2.05
N LEU A 185 -9.77 9.35 3.24
CA LEU A 185 -10.51 9.67 4.46
C LEU A 185 -10.47 11.17 4.76
N LEU A 186 -9.29 11.80 4.69
CA LEU A 186 -9.14 13.25 4.91
C LEU A 186 -9.93 14.09 3.91
N TYR A 187 -9.96 13.69 2.64
CA TYR A 187 -10.79 14.31 1.61
C TYR A 187 -12.29 14.24 1.99
N LEU A 188 -12.79 13.06 2.39
CA LEU A 188 -14.19 12.91 2.82
C LEU A 188 -14.51 13.82 4.02
N GLN A 189 -13.63 13.85 5.02
CA GLN A 189 -13.80 14.69 6.20
C GLN A 189 -13.84 16.19 5.87
N ALA A 190 -12.95 16.64 4.99
CA ALA A 190 -12.91 18.04 4.54
C ALA A 190 -14.20 18.41 3.80
N ARG A 191 -14.67 17.53 2.92
CA ARG A 191 -15.90 17.73 2.16
C ARG A 191 -17.13 17.86 3.07
N GLU A 192 -17.29 16.98 4.07
CA GLU A 192 -18.40 17.09 5.04
C GLU A 192 -18.36 18.41 5.83
N ARG A 193 -17.17 18.82 6.27
CA ARG A 193 -17.01 20.10 6.98
C ARG A 193 -17.41 21.28 6.11
N CYS A 194 -17.03 21.27 4.83
CA CYS A 194 -17.43 22.30 3.88
C CYS A 194 -18.94 22.30 3.64
N ALA A 195 -19.57 21.13 3.49
CA ALA A 195 -21.02 21.01 3.33
C ALA A 195 -21.76 21.61 4.54
N VAL A 196 -21.37 21.23 5.76
CA VAL A 196 -21.96 21.78 6.99
C VAL A 196 -21.72 23.29 7.13
N ALA A 197 -20.52 23.78 6.77
CA ALA A 197 -20.22 25.21 6.77
C ALA A 197 -21.05 25.99 5.75
N ALA A 198 -21.43 25.35 4.63
CA ALA A 198 -22.33 25.92 3.63
C ALA A 198 -23.82 25.88 4.05
N GLY A 199 -24.12 25.37 5.25
CA GLY A 199 -25.49 25.22 5.75
C GLY A 199 -26.23 24.02 5.16
N GLU A 200 -25.54 23.13 4.45
CA GLU A 200 -26.10 21.85 4.06
C GLU A 200 -26.28 20.99 5.33
N ALA A 201 -27.41 20.29 5.44
CA ALA A 201 -27.61 19.38 6.56
C ALA A 201 -26.47 18.35 6.58
N ALA A 202 -25.87 18.15 7.75
CA ALA A 202 -24.82 17.16 7.98
C ALA A 202 -25.25 15.70 7.67
N ASP A 203 -26.52 15.50 7.32
CA ASP A 203 -27.14 14.24 6.91
C ASP A 203 -27.10 14.02 5.38
N GLY A 204 -26.71 15.04 4.60
CA GLY A 204 -26.94 15.08 3.15
C GLY A 204 -25.93 14.34 2.27
N VAL A 205 -24.73 14.05 2.75
CA VAL A 205 -23.63 13.64 1.84
C VAL A 205 -23.32 12.14 1.85
N LEU A 206 -23.54 11.46 2.97
CA LEU A 206 -23.56 10.00 3.05
C LEU A 206 -24.78 9.60 3.90
N PRO A 207 -25.87 9.09 3.28
CA PRO A 207 -27.10 8.81 3.99
C PRO A 207 -26.83 7.75 5.04
N GLU A 208 -26.78 8.17 6.32
CA GLU A 208 -26.54 7.29 7.46
C GLU A 208 -27.60 6.19 7.64
N ALA A 209 -28.71 6.23 6.89
CA ALA A 209 -29.89 5.43 7.23
C ALA A 209 -30.64 4.75 6.07
N GLY A 210 -30.14 4.72 4.83
CA GLY A 210 -30.83 3.90 3.79
C GLY A 210 -30.75 4.33 2.33
N GLY A 211 -29.95 5.33 1.98
CA GLY A 211 -29.67 5.62 0.58
C GLY A 211 -28.62 4.63 0.05
N ALA A 212 -28.92 4.00 -1.08
CA ALA A 212 -28.19 2.89 -1.69
C ALA A 212 -26.77 3.21 -2.21
N VAL A 213 -25.97 3.99 -1.49
CA VAL A 213 -24.51 3.94 -1.66
C VAL A 213 -24.06 2.62 -1.04
N LEU A 214 -24.15 1.57 -1.87
CA LEU A 214 -23.73 0.23 -1.53
C LEU A 214 -22.21 0.26 -1.31
N PHE A 215 -21.78 0.51 -0.07
CA PHE A 215 -20.46 0.10 0.38
C PHE A 215 -20.38 -1.40 0.10
N ARG A 216 -19.59 -1.78 -0.89
CA ARG A 216 -19.40 -3.19 -1.17
C ARG A 216 -18.53 -3.75 -0.05
N GLU A 217 -18.93 -4.89 0.50
CA GLU A 217 -18.09 -5.66 1.42
C GLU A 217 -16.97 -6.32 0.59
N GLY A 218 -15.99 -5.50 0.20
CA GLY A 218 -14.76 -5.92 -0.45
C GLY A 218 -13.57 -5.80 0.49
N PRO A 219 -12.44 -6.47 0.19
CA PRO A 219 -11.22 -6.32 0.95
C PRO A 219 -10.79 -4.85 0.98
N PRO A 220 -10.33 -4.32 2.13
CA PRO A 220 -9.80 -2.97 2.19
C PRO A 220 -8.46 -2.85 1.45
N TYR A 221 -8.12 -1.63 1.05
CA TYR A 221 -6.79 -1.30 0.51
C TYR A 221 -5.67 -1.72 1.50
N ASP A 222 -5.80 -1.33 2.75
CA ASP A 222 -4.90 -1.70 3.85
C ASP A 222 -5.63 -2.66 4.81
N PRO A 223 -5.19 -3.92 4.94
CA PRO A 223 -5.81 -4.92 5.82
C PRO A 223 -5.63 -4.60 7.31
N GLY A 224 -4.62 -3.79 7.66
CA GLY A 224 -4.33 -3.42 9.04
C GLY A 224 -5.24 -2.31 9.55
N LEU A 225 -6.04 -1.72 8.66
CA LEU A 225 -6.98 -0.67 8.97
C LEU A 225 -8.43 -1.15 8.78
N PRO A 226 -9.38 -0.64 9.58
CA PRO A 226 -10.79 -0.82 9.30
C PRO A 226 -11.17 -0.33 7.89
N GLY A 227 -12.27 -0.85 7.34
CA GLY A 227 -12.78 -0.39 6.05
C GLY A 227 -13.12 1.10 6.06
N ILE A 228 -13.10 1.73 4.89
CA ILE A 228 -13.32 3.19 4.76
C ILE A 228 -14.65 3.62 5.37
N ARG A 229 -15.69 2.77 5.23
CA ARG A 229 -17.00 2.94 5.84
C ARG A 229 -16.91 3.12 7.36
N GLU A 230 -16.23 2.18 8.02
CA GLU A 230 -16.10 2.19 9.48
C GLU A 230 -15.27 3.36 9.96
N LEU A 231 -14.12 3.62 9.30
CA LEU A 231 -13.26 4.76 9.61
C LEU A 231 -14.03 6.08 9.53
N PHE A 232 -14.78 6.27 8.45
CA PHE A 232 -15.52 7.48 8.21
C PHE A 232 -16.71 7.65 9.16
N TYR A 233 -17.54 6.61 9.37
CA TYR A 233 -18.66 6.70 10.32
C TYR A 233 -18.20 6.88 11.77
N ARG A 234 -17.11 6.23 12.16
CA ARG A 234 -16.52 6.44 13.49
C ARG A 234 -16.15 7.91 13.68
N TRP A 235 -15.43 8.48 12.71
CA TRP A 235 -15.08 9.91 12.73
C TRP A 235 -16.33 10.80 12.76
N LEU A 236 -17.34 10.51 11.94
CA LEU A 236 -18.55 11.32 11.84
C LEU A 236 -19.32 11.33 13.18
N ARG A 237 -19.42 10.18 13.84
CA ARG A 237 -20.00 10.05 15.20
C ARG A 237 -19.20 10.84 16.23
N GLU A 238 -17.87 10.75 16.22
CA GLU A 238 -17.00 11.50 17.12
C GLU A 238 -17.14 13.02 16.88
N TRP A 239 -17.25 13.45 15.62
CA TRP A 239 -17.45 14.84 15.25
C TRP A 239 -18.81 15.39 15.70
N ARG A 240 -19.88 14.63 15.49
CA ARG A 240 -21.24 14.98 15.94
C ARG A 240 -21.38 15.02 17.47
N ALA A 241 -20.69 14.14 18.18
CA ALA A 241 -20.66 14.14 19.63
C ALA A 241 -19.89 15.34 20.22
N GLY A 242 -19.33 16.23 19.39
CA GLY A 242 -18.46 17.33 19.84
C GLY A 242 -17.14 16.86 20.44
N THR A 243 -16.84 15.55 20.35
CA THR A 243 -15.59 14.98 20.85
C THR A 243 -14.41 15.26 19.90
N VAL A 244 -14.71 15.55 18.64
CA VAL A 244 -13.77 16.22 17.73
C VAL A 244 -14.09 17.72 17.83
N PRO A 245 -13.14 18.58 18.26
CA PRO A 245 -13.37 20.02 18.39
C PRO A 245 -13.99 20.60 17.11
N ALA A 246 -15.20 21.15 17.24
CA ALA A 246 -16.09 21.54 16.13
C ALA A 246 -15.64 22.80 15.34
N ALA A 247 -14.53 23.41 15.72
CA ALA A 247 -13.92 24.53 15.02
C ALA A 247 -12.42 24.20 14.92
N ALA A 248 -11.81 24.22 13.74
CA ALA A 248 -11.07 25.41 13.31
C ALA A 248 -11.26 26.66 14.20
N GLU A 249 -10.89 26.57 15.49
CA GLU A 249 -10.09 27.65 16.04
C GLU A 249 -8.91 27.84 15.07
N PRO A 250 -8.50 29.09 14.76
CA PRO A 250 -7.40 29.35 13.82
C PRO A 250 -6.24 28.46 14.21
N VAL A 251 -6.04 27.38 13.43
CA VAL A 251 -5.26 26.18 13.76
C VAL A 251 -4.64 26.33 15.14
N ALA A 252 -5.39 25.97 16.20
CA ALA A 252 -4.88 26.06 17.58
C ALA A 252 -3.45 25.52 17.54
N ALA A 253 -2.48 26.42 17.73
CA ALA A 253 -1.14 26.31 17.13
C ALA A 253 -0.69 24.87 17.18
N VAL A 254 -0.64 24.18 16.01
CA VAL A 254 -0.42 22.72 15.94
C VAL A 254 0.60 22.38 17.00
N THR A 255 0.17 21.65 18.04
CA THR A 255 1.00 21.48 19.23
C THR A 255 2.27 20.79 18.77
N LYS A 256 3.34 21.58 18.62
CA LYS A 256 4.54 21.12 17.92
C LYS A 256 5.08 19.94 18.69
N LEU A 257 5.32 18.84 18.01
CA LEU A 257 5.89 17.67 18.65
C LEU A 257 7.28 18.04 19.16
N LYS A 258 7.44 18.05 20.48
CA LYS A 258 8.70 18.38 21.12
C LYS A 258 9.64 17.19 21.02
N LEU A 259 10.65 17.32 20.17
CA LEU A 259 11.67 16.30 19.97
C LEU A 259 12.86 16.59 20.87
N ASP A 260 13.42 15.53 21.48
CA ASP A 260 14.69 15.61 22.20
C ASP A 260 15.90 15.58 21.24
N LEU A 261 15.80 16.33 20.15
CA LEU A 261 16.80 16.45 19.11
C LEU A 261 17.13 17.92 18.90
N SER A 262 18.39 18.21 18.57
CA SER A 262 18.76 19.53 18.03
C SER A 262 18.24 19.65 16.60
N VAL A 263 18.13 20.88 16.09
CA VAL A 263 17.76 21.12 14.68
C VAL A 263 18.70 20.38 13.73
N ALA A 264 20.01 20.35 14.03
CA ALA A 264 21.01 19.62 13.27
C ALA A 264 20.76 18.09 13.25
N HIS A 265 20.49 17.49 14.41
CA HIS A 265 20.19 16.05 14.48
C HIS A 265 18.87 15.72 13.77
N LEU A 266 17.85 16.56 13.92
CA LEU A 266 16.57 16.37 13.24
C LEU A 266 16.73 16.49 11.71
N ALA A 267 17.43 17.50 11.23
CA ALA A 267 17.67 17.71 9.81
C ALA A 267 18.47 16.54 9.19
N CYS A 268 19.50 16.08 9.90
CA CYS A 268 20.29 14.91 9.49
C CYS A 268 19.47 13.61 9.48
N LEU A 269 18.60 13.40 10.49
CA LEU A 269 17.69 12.25 10.53
C LEU A 269 16.70 12.29 9.36
N LEU A 270 16.02 13.42 9.14
CA LEU A 270 15.05 13.56 8.06
C LEU A 270 15.70 13.45 6.68
N ARG A 271 16.94 13.92 6.53
CA ARG A 271 17.73 13.70 5.32
C ARG A 271 17.99 12.22 5.08
N ALA A 272 18.45 11.49 6.09
CA ALA A 272 18.67 10.05 5.97
C ALA A 272 17.37 9.30 5.63
N MET A 273 16.24 9.69 6.22
CA MET A 273 14.93 9.10 5.89
C MET A 273 14.48 9.41 4.46
N HIS A 274 14.70 10.64 3.99
CA HIS A 274 14.40 11.03 2.62
C HIS A 274 15.29 10.30 1.60
N GLU A 275 16.61 10.24 1.84
CA GLU A 275 17.56 9.50 0.99
C GLU A 275 17.27 7.99 0.97
N ALA A 276 16.75 7.43 2.07
CA ALA A 276 16.31 6.03 2.15
C ALA A 276 14.92 5.78 1.52
N GLY A 277 14.25 6.82 0.99
CA GLY A 277 12.90 6.70 0.41
C GLY A 277 11.77 6.52 1.43
N ALA A 278 12.04 6.66 2.73
CA ALA A 278 11.02 6.57 3.78
C ALA A 278 10.11 7.82 3.82
N ILE A 279 10.54 8.92 3.23
CA ILE A 279 9.76 10.15 3.08
C ILE A 279 9.53 10.40 1.59
N GLY A 280 8.30 10.20 1.12
CA GLY A 280 7.92 10.34 -0.29
C GLY A 280 7.48 11.75 -0.72
N MET A 281 7.66 12.77 0.13
CA MET A 281 7.28 14.15 -0.20
C MET A 281 8.46 14.96 -0.78
N PRO A 282 8.20 15.95 -1.66
CA PRO A 282 9.22 16.87 -2.14
C PRO A 282 9.94 17.60 -1.00
N LEU A 283 11.23 17.87 -1.16
CA LEU A 283 12.04 18.60 -0.16
C LEU A 283 11.45 19.97 0.21
N ALA A 284 10.85 20.68 -0.74
CA ALA A 284 10.22 21.97 -0.50
C ALA A 284 9.06 21.86 0.51
N ASP A 285 8.24 20.80 0.39
CA ASP A 285 7.12 20.55 1.29
C ASP A 285 7.62 20.07 2.64
N LEU A 286 8.66 19.24 2.67
CA LEU A 286 9.34 18.84 3.91
C LEU A 286 9.86 20.07 4.68
N PHE A 287 10.51 21.00 4.00
CA PHE A 287 11.06 22.23 4.60
C PHE A 287 9.98 23.17 5.10
N ARG A 288 8.79 23.16 4.50
CA ARG A 288 7.62 23.90 4.97
C ARG A 288 6.96 23.22 6.17
N ALA A 289 6.86 21.90 6.16
CA ALA A 289 6.17 21.12 7.18
C ALA A 289 6.94 21.07 8.50
N VAL A 290 8.26 20.86 8.46
CA VAL A 290 9.05 20.59 9.67
C VAL A 290 8.98 21.73 10.70
N PRO A 291 9.16 23.02 10.34
CA PRO A 291 8.99 24.16 11.24
C PRO A 291 7.60 24.26 11.91
N GLY A 292 6.57 23.81 11.19
CA GLY A 292 5.17 23.85 11.64
C GLY A 292 4.80 22.68 12.56
N CYS A 293 5.44 21.52 12.37
CA CYS A 293 5.08 20.28 13.08
C CYS A 293 5.99 19.96 14.29
N PHE A 294 7.24 20.43 14.30
CA PHE A 294 8.22 20.02 15.31
C PHE A 294 8.81 21.20 16.08
N SER A 295 9.08 20.98 17.36
CA SER A 295 9.88 21.86 18.21
C SER A 295 11.11 21.11 18.73
N SER A 296 12.22 21.82 18.94
CA SER A 296 13.46 21.22 19.44
C SER A 296 13.58 21.36 20.96
N ARG A 297 14.39 20.51 21.60
CA ARG A 297 14.65 20.58 23.04
C ARG A 297 15.10 21.98 23.51
N ARG A 298 15.91 22.67 22.71
CA ARG A 298 16.58 23.95 23.07
C ARG A 298 15.87 25.19 22.55
N ARG A 299 15.05 25.07 21.51
CA ARG A 299 14.33 26.18 20.88
C ARG A 299 12.89 25.76 20.62
N GLY A 300 11.94 26.53 21.15
CA GLY A 300 10.50 26.30 20.95
C GLY A 300 10.12 26.30 19.48
N ASP A 301 10.80 27.11 18.66
CA ASP A 301 10.59 27.18 17.22
C ASP A 301 11.84 26.81 16.43
N ILE A 302 11.61 26.05 15.35
CA ILE A 302 12.60 25.75 14.32
C ILE A 302 12.32 26.70 13.16
N SER A 303 13.27 27.55 12.79
CA SER A 303 13.09 28.41 11.61
C SER A 303 13.39 27.63 10.32
N ALA A 304 12.63 27.89 9.26
CA ALA A 304 12.84 27.25 7.96
C ALA A 304 14.28 27.45 7.44
N GLY A 305 14.84 28.65 7.61
CA GLY A 305 16.22 28.94 7.22
C GLY A 305 17.26 28.14 8.01
N SER A 306 17.07 27.99 9.33
CA SER A 306 17.97 27.18 10.16
C SER A 306 17.89 25.70 9.80
N PHE A 307 16.68 25.18 9.56
CA PHE A 307 16.48 23.80 9.16
C PHE A 307 17.11 23.51 7.79
N ASN A 308 16.85 24.37 6.80
CA ASN A 308 17.40 24.25 5.46
C ASN A 308 18.94 24.23 5.48
N LYS A 309 19.56 25.15 6.21
CA LYS A 309 21.02 25.18 6.38
C LYS A 309 21.55 23.86 6.95
N GLU A 310 21.02 23.42 8.09
CA GLU A 310 21.47 22.21 8.78
C GLU A 310 21.23 20.93 7.98
N PHE A 311 20.18 20.89 7.14
CA PHE A 311 19.87 19.76 6.27
C PHE A 311 21.00 19.49 5.27
N TYR A 312 21.59 20.55 4.71
CA TYR A 312 22.71 20.42 3.77
C TYR A 312 24.08 20.38 4.45
N SER A 313 24.22 20.94 5.66
CA SER A 313 25.51 21.05 6.37
C SER A 313 25.73 20.02 7.49
N ALA A 314 25.37 18.75 7.25
CA ALA A 314 25.52 17.70 8.26
C ALA A 314 27.01 17.43 8.58
N SER A 315 27.40 17.62 9.84
CA SER A 315 28.75 17.26 10.32
C SER A 315 28.88 15.76 10.59
N GLN A 316 30.10 15.22 10.53
CA GLN A 316 30.36 13.81 10.90
C GLN A 316 29.90 13.49 12.32
N PHE A 317 30.06 14.45 13.25
CA PHE A 317 29.59 14.30 14.62
C PHE A 317 28.06 14.18 14.71
N THR A 318 27.34 15.04 13.98
CA THR A 318 25.88 14.99 13.86
C THR A 318 25.43 13.63 13.30
N ALA A 319 26.11 13.16 12.24
CA ALA A 319 25.82 11.88 11.60
C ALA A 319 26.07 10.68 12.54
N ALA A 320 27.18 10.67 13.29
CA ALA A 320 27.47 9.64 14.28
C ALA A 320 26.37 9.58 15.35
N ARG A 321 25.92 10.75 15.84
CA ARG A 321 24.85 10.81 16.85
C ARG A 321 23.50 10.30 16.32
N VAL A 322 23.15 10.63 15.08
CA VAL A 322 21.93 10.15 14.43
C VAL A 322 22.01 8.64 14.15
N ARG A 323 23.18 8.13 13.73
CA ARG A 323 23.43 6.69 13.59
C ARG A 323 23.20 5.94 14.90
N ASP A 324 23.74 6.43 16.01
CA ASP A 324 23.54 5.82 17.33
C ASP A 324 22.07 5.83 17.77
N LEU A 325 21.30 6.86 17.38
CA LEU A 325 19.87 6.91 17.62
C LEU A 325 19.13 5.84 16.80
N LEU A 326 19.42 5.75 15.50
CA LEU A 326 18.82 4.77 14.60
C LEU A 326 19.13 3.33 15.02
N LEU A 327 20.37 3.04 15.43
CA LEU A 327 20.76 1.73 15.94
C LEU A 327 19.99 1.37 17.22
N ARG A 328 19.75 2.34 18.12
CA ARG A 328 18.91 2.11 19.30
C ARG A 328 17.46 1.84 18.93
N MET A 329 16.89 2.58 17.97
CA MET A 329 15.55 2.31 17.46
C MET A 329 15.44 0.91 16.83
N ALA A 330 16.42 0.53 16.00
CA ALA A 330 16.50 -0.79 15.40
C ALA A 330 16.64 -1.90 16.46
N GLY A 331 17.37 -1.65 17.54
CA GLY A 331 17.47 -2.55 18.69
C GLY A 331 16.12 -2.73 19.40
N LEU A 332 15.38 -1.66 19.63
CA LEU A 332 14.02 -1.72 20.22
C LEU A 332 13.04 -2.50 19.35
N ILE A 333 13.09 -2.29 18.03
CA ILE A 333 12.28 -3.04 17.05
C ILE A 333 12.67 -4.52 17.08
N SER A 334 13.97 -4.82 17.00
CA SER A 334 14.50 -6.19 17.07
C SER A 334 14.07 -6.90 18.34
N ALA A 335 14.19 -6.26 19.50
CA ALA A 335 13.80 -6.86 20.77
C ALA A 335 12.29 -7.15 20.86
N ARG A 336 11.46 -6.25 20.31
CA ARG A 336 10.00 -6.35 20.40
C ARG A 336 9.39 -7.31 19.39
N TYR A 337 9.93 -7.35 18.17
CA TYR A 337 9.33 -8.08 17.05
C TYR A 337 10.17 -9.26 16.58
N PHE A 338 11.45 -9.32 16.93
CA PHE A 338 12.39 -10.38 16.49
C PHE A 338 13.23 -10.93 17.67
N PRO A 339 12.62 -11.40 18.77
CA PRO A 339 13.34 -11.76 19.99
C PRO A 339 14.38 -12.88 19.79
N ALA A 340 14.11 -13.83 18.88
CA ALA A 340 15.07 -14.90 18.55
C ALA A 340 16.34 -14.36 17.87
N MET A 341 16.22 -13.37 16.97
CA MET A 341 17.38 -12.75 16.31
C MET A 341 18.19 -11.89 17.27
N ALA A 342 17.53 -11.23 18.24
CA ALA A 342 18.21 -10.48 19.28
C ALA A 342 19.09 -11.40 20.16
N ALA A 343 18.60 -12.59 20.51
CA ALA A 343 19.37 -13.58 21.26
C ALA A 343 20.62 -14.05 20.48
N ILE A 344 20.48 -14.30 19.18
CA ILE A 344 21.60 -14.71 18.32
C ILE A 344 22.64 -13.59 18.20
N MET A 345 22.21 -12.35 17.96
CA MET A 345 23.13 -11.20 17.87
C MET A 345 23.91 -10.97 19.16
N LEU A 346 23.28 -11.15 20.34
CA LEU A 346 23.98 -11.08 21.63
C LEU A 346 25.04 -12.17 21.78
N THR A 347 24.77 -13.40 21.32
CA THR A 347 25.78 -14.48 21.35
C THR A 347 26.95 -14.26 20.41
N ILE A 348 26.75 -13.53 19.31
CA ILE A 348 27.83 -13.19 18.36
C ILE A 348 28.69 -12.03 18.90
N LEU A 349 28.07 -11.00 19.48
CA LEU A 349 28.78 -9.85 20.05
C LEU A 349 29.60 -10.16 21.31
N TRP A 350 29.31 -11.28 21.98
CA TRP A 350 30.05 -11.76 23.15
C TRP A 350 31.21 -12.71 22.82
N ARG A 351 31.41 -13.04 21.53
CA ARG A 351 32.58 -13.80 21.05
C ARG A 351 33.62 -12.87 20.44
#